data_AF-A0A0N0T7H8-F1
#
_entry.id   AF-A0A0N0T7H8-F1
#
_cell.length_a   1.000
_cell.length_b   1.000
_cell.length_c   1.000
_cell.angle_alpha   90.00
_cell.angle_beta   90.00
_cell.angle_gamma   90.00
#
_symmetry.space_group_name_H-M   'P 1'
#
loop_
_entity.id
_entity.type
_entity.pdbx_description
1 polymer ?
#
loop_
_entity_poly.entity_id
_entity_poly.type
_entity_poly.pdbx_seq_one_letter_code
_entity_poly.pdbx_strand_id
1 'polypeptide(L)'
;MAEEFEPTAEERSYAAAFPPDPQPSPQSGPELHQPRRALIAAAEVVAAVALVLVAVWAWNRGISKLAYPIDGHEPLISTRYQGNWLGTAVAAVTVAAILLLDAVRQGLLAARTRPGKAADADV
;
A
#
# COMPACT_ATOMS: atom_id res chain seq x y z
N MET A 1 -23.15 -56.49 20.21
CA MET A 1 -23.46 -55.46 21.21
C MET A 1 -22.16 -54.71 21.43
N ALA A 2 -22.08 -53.44 21.04
CA ALA A 2 -20.92 -52.61 21.38
C ALA A 2 -21.15 -52.10 22.81
N GLU A 3 -20.26 -52.46 23.74
CA GLU A 3 -20.21 -51.82 25.05
C GLU A 3 -19.87 -50.35 24.83
N GLU A 4 -20.81 -49.47 25.16
CA GLU A 4 -20.60 -48.04 25.20
C GLU A 4 -19.68 -47.77 26.38
N PHE A 5 -18.37 -47.70 26.12
CA PHE A 5 -17.36 -47.49 27.13
C PHE A 5 -17.51 -46.07 27.68
N GLU A 6 -18.15 -45.93 28.84
CA GLU A 6 -18.24 -44.63 29.51
C GLU A 6 -16.83 -44.18 29.94
N PRO A 7 -16.39 -42.99 29.51
CA PRO A 7 -15.07 -42.49 29.88
C PRO A 7 -15.01 -42.28 31.39
N THR A 8 -13.91 -42.71 31.98
CA THR A 8 -13.66 -42.62 33.43
C THR A 8 -13.55 -41.16 33.88
N ALA A 9 -13.74 -40.90 35.18
CA ALA A 9 -13.67 -39.55 35.74
C ALA A 9 -12.31 -38.86 35.48
N GLU A 10 -11.24 -39.66 35.41
CA GLU A 10 -9.89 -39.20 35.11
C GLU A 10 -9.76 -38.76 33.63
N GLU A 11 -10.30 -39.54 32.69
CA GLU A 11 -10.33 -39.19 31.27
C GLU A 11 -11.15 -37.92 31.00
N ARG A 12 -12.27 -37.75 31.70
CA ARG A 12 -13.07 -36.51 31.63
C ARG A 12 -12.28 -35.31 32.16
N SER A 13 -11.50 -35.50 33.22
CA SER A 13 -10.66 -34.45 33.81
C SER A 13 -9.49 -34.09 32.89
N TYR A 14 -8.87 -35.08 32.22
CA TYR A 14 -7.82 -34.87 31.23
C TYR A 14 -8.33 -34.12 29.99
N ALA A 15 -9.49 -34.53 29.47
CA ALA A 15 -10.13 -33.85 28.33
C ALA A 15 -10.56 -32.41 28.67
N ALA A 16 -10.96 -32.15 29.92
CA ALA A 16 -11.28 -30.79 30.37
C ALA A 16 -10.03 -29.92 30.56
N ALA A 17 -8.89 -30.50 30.92
CA ALA A 17 -7.62 -29.79 31.08
C ALA A 17 -7.02 -29.34 29.73
N PHE A 18 -7.36 -30.02 28.64
CA PHE A 18 -6.98 -29.67 27.27
C PHE A 18 -8.23 -29.55 26.39
N PRO A 19 -8.94 -28.40 26.44
CA PRO A 19 -9.99 -28.15 25.46
C PRO A 19 -9.39 -28.28 24.06
N PRO A 20 -10.07 -28.94 23.11
CA PRO A 20 -9.57 -29.14 21.77
C PRO A 20 -9.19 -27.80 21.16
N ASP A 21 -8.09 -27.76 20.40
CA ASP A 21 -7.66 -26.56 19.72
C ASP A 21 -8.86 -25.92 19.00
N PRO A 22 -9.03 -24.59 19.09
CA PRO A 22 -10.10 -23.91 18.38
C PRO A 22 -10.09 -24.39 16.93
N GLN A 23 -11.19 -25.01 16.49
CA GLN A 23 -11.34 -25.39 15.10
C GLN A 23 -10.97 -24.17 14.26
N PRO A 24 -10.04 -24.27 13.30
CA PRO A 24 -9.70 -23.14 12.46
C PRO A 24 -11.01 -22.60 11.92
N SER A 25 -11.34 -21.36 12.29
CA SER A 25 -12.55 -20.70 11.82
C SER A 25 -12.59 -20.88 10.31
N PRO A 26 -13.74 -21.25 9.70
CA PRO A 26 -13.81 -21.43 8.27
C PRO A 26 -13.25 -20.16 7.63
N GLN A 27 -12.02 -20.28 7.13
CA GLN A 27 -11.30 -19.18 6.53
C GLN A 27 -12.21 -18.72 5.42
N SER A 28 -12.75 -17.50 5.53
CA SER A 28 -13.65 -16.94 4.52
C SER A 28 -13.03 -17.25 3.16
N GLY A 29 -13.72 -18.12 2.42
CA GLY A 29 -13.19 -18.70 1.19
C GLY A 29 -12.79 -17.60 0.20
N PRO A 30 -12.02 -17.92 -0.84
CA PRO A 30 -11.50 -16.95 -1.79
C PRO A 30 -12.65 -16.12 -2.39
N GLU A 31 -12.85 -14.91 -1.89
CA GLU A 31 -13.89 -14.03 -2.40
C GLU A 31 -13.52 -13.65 -3.85
N LEU A 32 -14.30 -14.24 -4.75
CA LEU A 32 -14.27 -14.01 -6.18
C LEU A 32 -14.63 -12.54 -6.44
N HIS A 33 -13.77 -11.86 -7.21
CA HIS A 33 -13.84 -10.46 -7.62
C HIS A 33 -13.53 -9.44 -6.50
N GLN A 34 -12.35 -8.82 -6.61
CA GLN A 34 -11.93 -7.70 -5.75
C GLN A 34 -11.94 -6.37 -6.52
N PRO A 35 -13.10 -5.91 -7.05
CA PRO A 35 -13.17 -4.62 -7.77
C PRO A 35 -12.71 -3.47 -6.88
N ARG A 36 -12.93 -3.59 -5.56
CA ARG A 36 -12.48 -2.62 -4.57
C ARG A 36 -10.95 -2.48 -4.53
N ARG A 37 -10.19 -3.56 -4.71
CA ARG A 37 -8.71 -3.48 -4.76
C ARG A 37 -8.21 -2.83 -6.04
N ALA A 38 -8.83 -3.14 -7.18
CA ALA A 38 -8.48 -2.49 -8.45
C ALA A 38 -8.74 -0.97 -8.41
N LEU A 39 -9.86 -0.55 -7.80
CA LEU A 39 -10.18 0.86 -7.59
C LEU A 39 -9.19 1.56 -6.66
N ILE A 40 -8.76 0.90 -5.58
CA ILE A 40 -7.75 1.43 -4.66
C ILE A 40 -6.42 1.64 -5.39
N ALA A 41 -5.93 0.63 -6.12
CA ALA A 41 -4.69 0.76 -6.89
C ALA A 41 -4.77 1.90 -7.92
N ALA A 42 -5.91 2.05 -8.61
CA ALA A 42 -6.11 3.16 -9.54
C ALA A 42 -6.10 4.52 -8.81
N ALA A 43 -6.76 4.61 -7.65
CA ALA A 43 -6.76 5.83 -6.84
C ALA A 43 -5.35 6.18 -6.31
N GLU A 44 -4.55 5.20 -5.94
CA GLU A 44 -3.15 5.39 -5.52
C GLU A 44 -2.29 5.95 -6.64
N VAL A 45 -2.45 5.45 -7.86
CA VAL A 45 -1.74 5.97 -9.04
C VAL A 45 -2.15 7.43 -9.30
N VAL A 46 -3.44 7.74 -9.25
CA VAL A 46 -3.93 9.12 -9.41
C VAL A 46 -3.38 10.03 -8.31
N ALA A 47 -3.37 9.58 -7.06
CA ALA A 47 -2.80 10.32 -5.94
C ALA A 47 -1.30 10.55 -6.11
N ALA A 48 -0.55 9.55 -6.58
CA ALA A 48 0.87 9.68 -6.88
C ALA A 48 1.13 10.73 -7.97
N VAL A 49 0.34 10.73 -9.05
CA VAL A 49 0.44 11.76 -10.11
C VAL A 49 0.14 13.15 -9.56
N ALA A 50 -0.92 13.29 -8.74
CA ALA A 50 -1.24 14.55 -8.10
C ALA A 50 -0.11 15.06 -7.19
N LEU A 51 0.51 14.17 -6.41
CA LEU A 51 1.67 14.51 -5.57
C LEU A 51 2.88 14.95 -6.38
N VAL A 52 3.14 14.34 -7.55
CA VAL A 52 4.21 14.78 -8.45
C VAL A 52 3.94 16.20 -8.97
N LEU A 53 2.69 16.52 -9.34
CA LEU A 53 2.32 17.87 -9.77
C LEU A 53 2.51 18.88 -8.63
N VAL A 54 2.11 18.52 -7.40
CA VAL A 54 2.36 19.33 -6.20
C VAL A 54 3.85 19.51 -5.96
N ALA A 55 4.66 18.48 -6.16
CA ALA A 55 6.11 18.55 -5.98
C ALA A 55 6.76 19.50 -6.98
N VAL A 56 6.40 19.40 -8.27
CA VAL A 56 6.90 20.32 -9.31
C VAL A 56 6.49 21.76 -9.01
N TRP A 57 5.23 21.96 -8.62
CA TRP A 57 4.73 23.28 -8.24
C TRP A 57 5.47 23.85 -7.02
N ALA A 58 5.64 23.06 -5.96
CA ALA A 58 6.35 23.45 -4.76
C ALA A 58 7.84 23.74 -5.05
N TRP A 59 8.49 22.93 -5.88
CA TRP A 59 9.87 23.15 -6.32
C TRP A 59 10.03 24.51 -7.03
N ASN A 60 9.17 24.78 -8.01
CA ASN A 60 9.17 26.05 -8.76
C ASN A 60 8.93 27.26 -7.85
N ARG A 61 8.10 27.10 -6.82
CA ARG A 61 7.82 28.16 -5.84
C ARG A 61 8.93 28.31 -4.78
N GLY A 62 9.70 27.25 -4.57
CA GLY A 62 10.81 27.20 -3.63
C GLY A 62 12.08 27.90 -4.12
N ILE A 63 12.20 28.16 -5.41
CA ILE A 63 13.36 28.83 -6.02
C ILE A 63 12.97 30.25 -6.42
N SER A 64 13.53 31.24 -5.75
CA SER A 64 13.30 32.67 -6.07
C SER A 64 14.60 33.34 -6.48
N LYS A 65 14.58 34.03 -7.63
CA LYS A 65 15.71 34.85 -8.09
C LYS A 65 15.48 36.29 -7.66
N LEU A 66 16.39 36.85 -6.89
CA LEU A 66 16.41 38.27 -6.54
C LEU A 66 17.47 38.95 -7.40
N ALA A 67 17.07 40.00 -8.12
CA ALA A 67 17.97 40.86 -8.85
C ALA A 67 18.29 42.08 -7.99
N TYR A 68 19.57 42.30 -7.72
CA TYR A 68 20.07 43.49 -7.05
C TYR A 68 20.64 44.43 -8.11
N PRO A 69 20.01 45.59 -8.36
CA PRO A 69 20.53 46.56 -9.31
C PRO A 69 21.84 47.13 -8.79
N ILE A 70 22.82 47.28 -9.69
CA ILE A 70 24.12 47.90 -9.43
C ILE A 70 24.32 48.95 -10.50
N ASP A 71 24.53 50.22 -10.11
CA ASP A 71 24.67 51.32 -11.06
C ASP A 71 25.86 51.09 -12.00
N GLY A 72 25.61 51.19 -13.30
CA GLY A 72 26.62 51.02 -14.35
C GLY A 72 27.05 49.58 -14.63
N HIS A 73 26.41 48.58 -14.01
CA HIS A 73 26.77 47.17 -14.15
C HIS A 73 25.54 46.27 -14.35
N GLU A 74 25.79 45.04 -14.82
CA GLU A 74 24.76 44.00 -14.90
C GLU A 74 24.22 43.67 -13.48
N PRO A 75 22.90 43.51 -13.29
CA PRO A 75 22.32 43.20 -11.99
C PRO A 75 22.90 41.92 -11.39
N LEU A 76 23.19 41.95 -10.09
CA LEU A 76 23.60 40.75 -9.38
C LEU A 76 22.40 39.86 -9.09
N ILE A 77 22.38 38.66 -9.66
CA ILE A 77 21.31 37.69 -9.44
C ILE A 77 21.67 36.76 -8.27
N SER A 78 20.90 36.84 -7.18
CA SER A 78 20.97 35.89 -6.07
C SER A 78 19.83 34.88 -6.16
N THR A 79 20.13 33.60 -5.95
CA THR A 79 19.11 32.55 -5.87
C THR A 79 18.82 32.22 -4.42
N ARG A 80 17.58 32.45 -3.99
CA ARG A 80 17.09 32.15 -2.64
C ARG A 80 16.26 30.87 -2.68
N TYR A 81 16.66 29.91 -1.85
CA TYR A 81 15.95 28.65 -1.66
C TYR A 81 15.05 28.72 -0.43
N GLN A 82 13.77 28.46 -0.62
CA GLN A 82 12.78 28.43 0.45
C GLN A 82 12.60 26.99 0.91
N GLY A 83 13.22 26.67 2.05
CA GLY A 83 13.29 25.30 2.57
C GLY A 83 11.92 24.67 2.85
N ASN A 84 10.90 25.47 3.21
CA ASN A 84 9.53 24.97 3.39
C ASN A 84 8.97 24.40 2.08
N TRP A 85 9.09 25.12 0.98
CA TRP A 85 8.63 24.69 -0.34
C TRP A 85 9.43 23.51 -0.88
N LEU A 86 10.76 23.53 -0.75
CA LEU A 86 11.61 22.41 -1.15
C LEU A 86 11.34 21.17 -0.30
N GLY A 87 11.14 21.34 1.01
CA GLY A 87 10.74 20.26 1.92
C GLY A 87 9.40 19.65 1.54
N THR A 88 8.40 20.47 1.20
CA THR A 88 7.11 19.98 0.66
C THR A 88 7.30 19.19 -0.62
N ALA A 89 8.15 19.65 -1.55
CA ALA A 89 8.42 18.93 -2.79
C ALA A 89 9.05 17.56 -2.52
N VAL A 90 10.06 17.49 -1.65
CA VAL A 90 10.71 16.23 -1.26
C VAL A 90 9.70 15.28 -0.60
N ALA A 91 8.94 15.77 0.37
CA ALA A 91 7.93 14.97 1.06
C ALA A 91 6.88 14.42 0.08
N ALA A 92 6.40 15.24 -0.85
CA ALA A 92 5.42 14.82 -1.86
C ALA A 92 5.98 13.73 -2.78
N VAL A 93 7.23 13.87 -3.25
CA VAL A 93 7.90 12.82 -4.06
C VAL A 93 8.07 11.53 -3.26
N THR A 94 8.46 11.61 -1.99
CA THR A 94 8.60 10.42 -1.13
C THR A 94 7.27 9.69 -0.96
N VAL A 95 6.18 10.40 -0.66
CA VAL A 95 4.85 9.79 -0.52
C VAL A 95 4.38 9.21 -1.86
N ALA A 96 4.60 9.91 -2.97
CA ALA A 96 4.25 9.40 -4.31
C ALA A 96 4.99 8.08 -4.61
N ALA A 97 6.27 7.99 -4.28
CA ALA A 97 7.05 6.75 -4.46
C ALA A 97 6.49 5.60 -3.61
N ILE A 98 6.12 5.86 -2.35
CA ILE A 98 5.50 4.84 -1.47
C ILE A 98 4.17 4.35 -2.06
N LEU A 99 3.30 5.25 -2.53
CA LEU A 99 2.03 4.88 -3.16
C LEU A 99 2.24 4.03 -4.41
N LEU A 100 3.24 4.37 -5.24
CA LEU A 100 3.56 3.55 -6.41
C LEU A 100 4.04 2.15 -6.02
N LEU A 101 4.85 2.02 -4.97
CA LEU A 101 5.28 0.71 -4.46
C LEU A 101 4.09 -0.12 -3.96
N ASP A 102 3.11 0.50 -3.28
CA ASP A 102 1.92 -0.22 -2.84
C ASP A 102 1.02 -0.61 -4.03
N ALA A 103 0.81 0.28 -5.00
CA ALA A 103 0.07 -0.04 -6.22
C ALA A 103 0.70 -1.21 -6.99
N VAL A 104 2.05 -1.25 -7.10
CA VAL A 104 2.77 -2.39 -7.69
C VAL A 104 2.55 -3.67 -6.88
N ARG A 105 2.63 -3.59 -5.55
CA ARG A 105 2.37 -4.74 -4.67
C ARG A 105 0.94 -5.27 -4.86
N GLN A 106 -0.05 -4.39 -4.89
CA GLN A 106 -1.45 -4.76 -5.13
C GLN A 106 -1.63 -5.38 -6.52
N GLY A 107 -0.98 -4.83 -7.55
CA GLY A 107 -0.98 -5.37 -8.90
C GLY A 107 -0.37 -6.77 -9.00
N LEU A 108 0.78 -7.01 -8.35
CA LEU A 108 1.42 -8.33 -8.31
C LEU A 108 0.58 -9.37 -7.56
N LEU A 109 -0.04 -8.99 -6.44
CA LEU A 109 -0.95 -9.86 -5.71
C LEU A 109 -2.17 -10.22 -6.56
N ALA A 110 -2.77 -9.24 -7.24
CA ALA A 110 -3.90 -9.47 -8.14
C ALA A 110 -3.53 -10.42 -9.30
N ALA A 111 -2.36 -10.23 -9.91
CA ALA A 111 -1.86 -11.10 -10.98
C ALA A 111 -1.64 -12.54 -10.50
N ARG A 112 -1.08 -12.73 -9.29
CA ARG A 112 -0.86 -14.06 -8.70
C ARG A 112 -2.16 -14.79 -8.35
N THR A 113 -3.22 -14.06 -8.02
CA THR A 113 -4.55 -14.64 -7.74
C THR A 113 -5.36 -14.98 -8.98
N ARG A 114 -4.82 -14.85 -10.20
CA ARG A 114 -5.45 -15.35 -11.43
C ARG A 114 -4.96 -16.79 -11.67
N PRO A 115 -5.60 -17.84 -11.13
CA PRO A 115 -5.30 -19.20 -11.54
C PRO A 115 -5.57 -19.30 -13.04
N GLY A 116 -4.63 -19.91 -13.76
CA GLY A 116 -4.69 -20.02 -15.21
C GLY A 116 -6.03 -20.58 -15.67
N LYS A 117 -6.68 -19.87 -16.58
CA LYS A 117 -7.62 -20.43 -17.56
C LYS A 117 -6.83 -21.41 -18.46
N ALA A 118 -6.38 -22.53 -17.88
CA ALA A 118 -5.50 -23.50 -18.51
C ALA A 118 -5.74 -24.95 -18.03
N ALA A 119 -6.73 -25.19 -17.16
CA ALA A 119 -7.13 -26.54 -16.76
C ALA A 119 -8.52 -26.95 -17.27
N ASP A 120 -9.18 -26.10 -18.09
CA ASP A 120 -10.58 -26.28 -18.49
C ASP A 120 -10.78 -26.00 -20.00
N ALA A 121 -9.81 -26.40 -20.81
CA ALA A 121 -9.88 -26.37 -22.28
C ALA A 121 -9.43 -27.70 -22.91
N ASP A 122 -9.32 -28.77 -22.12
CA ASP A 122 -8.89 -30.09 -22.60
C ASP A 122 -9.71 -31.24 -21.98
N VAL A 123 -11.03 -31.02 -21.82
CA VAL A 123 -12.04 -32.08 -21.64
C VAL A 123 -13.06 -31.98 -22.77
#